data_AF-A0A5M7QND7-F1
#
_entry.id   AF-A0A5M7QND7-F1
#
_cell.length_a   1.000
_cell.length_b   1.000
_cell.length_c   1.000
_cell.angle_alpha   90.00
_cell.angle_beta   90.00
_cell.angle_gamma   90.00
#
_symmetry.space_group_name_H-M   'P 1'
#
loop_
_entity.id
_entity.type
_entity.pdbx_description
1 polymer ?
#
loop_
_entity_poly.entity_id
_entity_poly.type
_entity_poly.pdbx_seq_one_letter_code
_entity_poly.pdbx_strand_id
1 'polypeptide(L)'
;MLIQNDEKGHVIIGEAALSLALGEREISIASLFTQLGYMAKSESNPDRLTQISEARSWLSSFTSPAIAQQQVPYLQTLTGLNDELN
;
A
#
# COMPACT_ATOMS: atom_id res chain seq x y z
N MET A 1 17.61 2.99 -14.64
CA MET A 1 16.30 3.03 -13.95
C MET A 1 16.53 3.57 -12.55
N LEU A 2 16.18 4.83 -12.30
CA LEU A 2 16.27 5.47 -10.99
C LEU A 2 14.95 5.26 -10.27
N ILE A 3 14.77 4.08 -9.66
CA ILE A 3 13.83 3.95 -8.55
C ILE A 3 14.61 4.54 -7.38
N GLN A 4 14.41 5.84 -7.15
CA GLN A 4 15.13 6.62 -6.15
C GLN A 4 14.92 5.97 -4.78
N ASN A 5 16.05 5.68 -4.15
CA ASN A 5 16.24 4.89 -2.95
C ASN A 5 16.15 5.78 -1.68
N ASP A 6 15.31 6.82 -1.69
CA ASP A 6 15.31 7.85 -0.64
C ASP A 6 14.21 7.68 0.43
N GLU A 7 13.30 6.73 0.21
CA GLU A 7 12.21 6.44 1.13
C GLU A 7 12.12 4.92 1.22
N LYS A 8 12.19 4.37 2.43
CA LYS A 8 11.80 2.97 2.70
C LYS A 8 10.29 2.86 2.43
N GLY A 9 9.88 2.96 1.16
CA GLY A 9 8.51 2.88 0.70
C GLY A 9 7.92 1.65 1.33
N HIS A 10 6.87 1.85 2.12
CA HIS A 10 6.38 0.95 3.17
C HIS A 10 6.56 -0.54 2.84
N VAL A 11 7.72 -1.11 3.16
CA VAL A 11 8.07 -2.52 2.83
C VAL A 11 7.03 -3.46 3.43
N ILE A 12 6.52 -3.09 4.60
CA ILE A 12 5.44 -3.75 5.31
C ILE A 12 4.13 -3.84 4.51
N ILE A 13 3.80 -2.86 3.64
CA ILE A 13 2.64 -2.97 2.75
C ILE A 13 2.90 -4.04 1.69
N GLY A 14 4.12 -4.12 1.15
CA GLY A 14 4.54 -5.18 0.24
C GLY A 14 4.48 -6.57 0.88
N GLU A 15 4.94 -6.71 2.13
CA GLU A 15 4.84 -7.97 2.91
C GLU A 15 3.38 -8.39 3.14
N ALA A 16 2.50 -7.43 3.47
CA ALA A 16 1.07 -7.69 3.64
C ALA A 16 0.42 -8.10 2.31
N ALA A 17 0.73 -7.39 1.22
CA ALA A 17 0.23 -7.70 -0.12
C ALA A 17 0.69 -9.09 -0.59
N LEU A 18 1.96 -9.43 -0.37
CA LEU A 18 2.51 -10.74 -0.69
C LEU A 18 1.81 -11.85 0.10
N SER A 19 1.58 -11.64 1.39
CA SER A 19 0.86 -12.61 2.24
C SER A 19 -0.58 -12.85 1.76
N LEU A 20 -1.26 -11.81 1.28
CA LEU A 20 -2.59 -11.92 0.69
C LEU A 20 -2.53 -12.65 -0.66
N ALA A 21 -1.58 -12.32 -1.52
CA ALA A 21 -1.39 -12.94 -2.83
C ALA A 21 -1.10 -14.44 -2.72
N LEU A 22 -0.21 -14.84 -1.80
CA LEU A 22 0.09 -16.25 -1.52
C LEU A 22 -1.10 -17.02 -0.95
N GLY A 23 -2.05 -16.31 -0.32
CA GLY A 23 -3.31 -16.87 0.14
C GLY A 23 -4.44 -16.80 -0.89
N GLU A 24 -4.16 -16.40 -2.13
CA GLU A 24 -5.13 -16.17 -3.21
C GLU A 24 -6.28 -15.22 -2.77
N ARG A 25 -5.96 -14.27 -1.89
CA ARG A 25 -6.91 -13.28 -1.38
C ARG A 25 -6.85 -12.02 -2.22
N GLU A 26 -8.02 -11.41 -2.40
CA GLU A 26 -8.12 -10.09 -3.02
C GLU A 26 -7.22 -9.07 -2.29
N ILE A 27 -6.45 -8.31 -3.07
CA ILE A 27 -5.63 -7.21 -2.57
C ILE A 27 -6.44 -5.93 -2.72
N SER A 28 -7.02 -5.47 -1.61
CA SER A 28 -7.77 -4.23 -1.49
C SER A 28 -7.30 -3.46 -0.25
N ILE A 29 -7.65 -2.17 -0.14
CA ILE A 29 -7.30 -1.37 1.06
C ILE A 29 -7.84 -2.05 2.33
N ALA A 30 -9.05 -2.61 2.28
CA ALA A 30 -9.66 -3.31 3.41
C ALA A 30 -8.90 -4.60 3.80
N SER A 31 -8.48 -5.41 2.82
CA SER A 31 -7.74 -6.64 3.10
C SER A 31 -6.31 -6.34 3.57
N LEU A 32 -5.66 -5.30 3.03
CA LEU A 32 -4.35 -4.82 3.51
C LEU A 32 -4.45 -4.30 4.95
N PHE A 33 -5.46 -3.49 5.28
CA PHE A 33 -5.68 -3.01 6.65
C PHE A 33 -5.85 -4.16 7.64
N THR A 34 -6.61 -5.17 7.23
CA THR A 34 -6.86 -6.37 8.03
C THR A 34 -5.57 -7.16 8.23
N GLN A 35 -4.80 -7.38 7.16
CA GLN A 35 -3.53 -8.12 7.20
C GLN A 35 -2.48 -7.41 8.06
N LEU A 36 -2.34 -6.10 7.93
CA LEU A 36 -1.48 -5.28 8.79
C LEU A 36 -1.91 -5.35 10.26
N GLY A 37 -3.22 -5.41 10.51
CA GLY A 37 -3.76 -5.64 11.84
C GLY A 37 -3.38 -7.01 12.43
N TYR A 38 -3.34 -8.06 11.61
CA TYR A 38 -2.85 -9.37 12.04
C TYR A 38 -1.35 -9.36 12.33
N MET A 39 -0.56 -8.75 11.44
CA MET A 39 0.90 -8.61 11.63
C MET A 39 1.23 -7.88 12.93
N ALA A 40 0.51 -6.80 13.27
CA ALA A 40 0.71 -6.06 14.51
C ALA A 40 0.43 -6.88 15.78
N LYS A 41 -0.54 -7.81 15.73
CA LYS A 41 -0.88 -8.66 16.89
C LYS A 41 0.21 -9.69 17.20
N SER A 42 0.95 -10.15 16.19
CA SER A 42 2.05 -11.11 16.34
C SER A 42 3.42 -10.45 16.48
N GLU A 43 3.52 -9.13 16.31
CA GLU A 43 4.78 -8.40 16.32
C GLU A 43 5.14 -7.91 17.72
N SER A 44 6.39 -8.12 18.13
CA SER A 44 6.93 -7.66 19.42
C SER A 44 7.98 -6.58 19.26
N ASN A 45 8.49 -6.36 18.05
CA ASN A 45 9.46 -5.33 17.74
C ASN A 45 8.76 -3.96 17.62
N PRO A 46 9.10 -2.97 18.46
CA PRO A 46 8.47 -1.65 18.47
C PRO A 46 8.71 -0.85 17.18
N ASP A 47 9.86 -1.02 16.53
CA ASP A 47 10.15 -0.38 15.24
C ASP A 47 9.23 -0.90 14.15
N ARG A 48 9.00 -2.23 14.11
CA ARG A 48 8.06 -2.83 13.16
C ARG A 48 6.62 -2.43 13.45
N LEU A 49 6.22 -2.33 14.72
CA LEU A 49 4.88 -1.82 15.09
C LEU A 49 4.67 -0.38 14.63
N THR A 50 5.71 0.45 14.70
CA THR A 50 5.69 1.83 14.17
C THR A 50 5.49 1.81 12.65
N GLN A 51 6.27 1.00 11.93
CA GLN A 51 6.12 0.86 10.48
C GLN A 51 4.73 0.34 10.06
N ILE A 52 4.14 -0.59 10.82
CA ILE A 52 2.77 -1.07 10.57
C ILE A 52 1.76 0.06 10.79
N SER A 53 1.96 0.87 11.83
CA SER A 53 1.07 2.00 12.13
C SER A 53 1.16 3.09 11.06
N GLU A 54 2.38 3.43 10.61
CA GLU A 54 2.62 4.35 9.50
C GLU A 54 1.99 3.85 8.20
N ALA A 55 2.16 2.55 7.87
CA ALA A 55 1.55 1.94 6.70
C ALA A 55 0.01 2.03 6.72
N ARG A 56 -0.61 1.80 7.89
CA ARG A 56 -2.06 1.94 8.06
C ARG A 56 -2.52 3.39 7.88
N SER A 57 -1.81 4.35 8.47
CA SER A 57 -2.09 5.78 8.30
C SER A 57 -1.96 6.21 6.83
N TRP A 58 -0.93 5.74 6.13
CA TRP A 58 -0.76 5.96 4.70
C TRP A 58 -1.94 5.40 3.91
N LEU A 59 -2.33 4.13 4.13
CA LEU A 59 -3.49 3.52 3.48
C LEU A 59 -4.80 4.27 3.74
N SER A 60 -5.02 4.81 4.96
CA SER A 60 -6.23 5.59 5.25
C SER A 60 -6.31 6.91 4.49
N SER A 61 -5.17 7.45 4.07
CA SER A 61 -5.12 8.69 3.28
C SER A 61 -5.73 8.51 1.89
N PHE A 62 -5.81 7.27 1.37
CA PHE A 62 -6.42 6.93 0.09
C PHE A 62 -7.94 6.77 0.18
N THR A 63 -8.62 7.76 0.76
CA THR A 63 -10.09 7.78 0.90
C THR A 63 -10.82 8.03 -0.44
N SER A 64 -10.14 8.58 -1.44
CA SER A 64 -10.72 8.84 -2.77
C SER A 64 -9.71 8.58 -3.89
N PRO A 65 -10.15 8.07 -5.06
CA PRO A 65 -9.29 7.88 -6.23
C PRO A 65 -8.65 9.18 -6.72
N ALA A 66 -9.26 10.36 -6.46
CA ALA A 66 -8.64 11.65 -6.77
C ALA A 66 -7.38 11.91 -5.92
N ILE A 67 -7.42 11.51 -4.64
CA ILE A 67 -6.29 11.63 -3.72
C ILE A 67 -5.20 10.62 -4.10
N ALA A 68 -5.60 9.40 -4.49
CA ALA A 68 -4.68 8.38 -4.99
C ALA A 68 -3.88 8.85 -6.21
N GLN A 69 -4.56 9.48 -7.16
CA GLN A 69 -3.94 10.03 -8.37
C GLN A 69 -3.01 11.21 -8.07
N GLN A 70 -3.32 12.03 -7.06
CA GLN A 70 -2.46 13.15 -6.69
C GLN A 70 -1.20 12.69 -5.94
N GLN A 71 -1.31 11.65 -5.12
CA GLN A 71 -0.19 11.12 -4.33
C GLN A 71 0.70 10.15 -5.12
N VAL A 72 0.17 9.53 -6.18
CA VAL A 72 0.91 8.59 -7.02
C VAL A 72 0.84 9.06 -8.49
N PRO A 73 1.77 9.92 -8.94
CA PRO A 73 1.72 10.55 -10.26
C PRO A 73 1.63 9.55 -11.42
N TYR A 74 2.21 8.36 -11.27
CA TYR A 74 2.12 7.32 -12.30
C TYR A 74 0.69 6.78 -12.51
N LEU A 75 -0.18 6.85 -11.50
CA LEU A 75 -1.60 6.50 -11.68
C LEU A 75 -2.31 7.46 -12.63
N GLN A 76 -1.90 8.74 -12.71
CA GLN A 76 -2.44 9.70 -13.68
C GLN A 76 -2.08 9.31 -15.12
N THR A 77 -0.88 8.75 -15.32
CA THR A 77 -0.46 8.25 -16.63
C THR A 77 -1.29 7.03 -17.03
N LEU A 78 -1.56 6.13 -16.09
CA LEU A 78 -2.36 4.94 -16.36
C LEU A 78 -3.85 5.24 -16.61
N THR A 79 -4.43 6.21 -15.89
CA THR A 79 -5.81 6.65 -16.17
C THR A 79 -5.90 7.35 -17.52
N GLY A 80 -4.97 8.24 -17.86
CA GLY A 80 -4.93 8.90 -19.17
C GLY A 80 -4.81 7.93 -20.34
N LEU A 81 -4.03 6.85 -20.19
CA LEU A 81 -3.93 5.79 -21.21
C LEU A 81 -5.22 4.97 -21.38
N ASN A 82 -6.01 4.83 -20.32
CA ASN A 82 -7.28 4.10 -20.38
C ASN A 82 -8.39 4.92 -21.06
N ASP A 83 -8.32 6.25 -21.00
CA ASP A 83 -9.23 7.15 -21.73
C ASP A 83 -8.91 7.24 -23.23
N GLU A 84 -7.65 7.04 -23.65
CA GLU A 84 -7.28 7.00 -25.08
C GLU A 84 -7.68 5.69 -25.79
N LEU A 85 -7.99 4.64 -25.03
CA LEU A 85 -8.35 3.31 -25.54
C LEU A 85 -9.87 3.07 -25.65
N ASN A 86 -10.71 4.08 -25.39
CA ASN A 86 -12.17 3.97 -25.38
C ASN A 86 -12.85 4.86 -26.43
#